data_AF-A0A1D2X9J9-F1
#
_entry.id   AF-A0A1D2X9J9-F1
#
_cell.length_a   1.000
_cell.length_b   1.000
_cell.length_c   1.000
_cell.angle_alpha   90.00
_cell.angle_beta   90.00
_cell.angle_gamma   90.00
#
_symmetry.space_group_name_H-M   'P 1'
#
loop_
_entity.id
_entity.type
_entity.pdbx_description
1 polymer ?
#
loop_
_entity_poly.entity_id
_entity_poly.type
_entity_poly.pdbx_seq_one_letter_code
_entity_poly.pdbx_strand_id
1 'polypeptide(L)'
;MTVKSSMYAQLALHVYKTNAANTLSLSGWRMDGDRVIDEASDFIGAVYTNGTEVVIAFSGTDNPKLDTVHANLPLARGVYSQQLEKAVVLYFAAREKYPDTHISFTGHSLGGGLASLMAVLFDKHAEVFDSTPFENSAYAQLAMTRLHQHMVNTGYKYLDTFYAEYWERLNTAYSGFDGNGTFASY
;
A
#
# COMPACT_ATOMS: atom_id res chain seq x y z
N MET A 1 -9.66 12.00 -19.52
CA MET A 1 -9.48 10.81 -18.66
C MET A 1 -9.50 9.60 -19.57
N THR A 2 -8.42 8.81 -19.61
CA THR A 2 -8.39 7.56 -20.39
C THR A 2 -9.20 6.48 -19.66
N VAL A 3 -9.73 5.50 -20.40
CA VAL A 3 -10.60 4.44 -19.84
C VAL A 3 -9.91 3.70 -18.68
N LYS A 4 -8.60 3.45 -18.76
CA LYS A 4 -7.82 2.83 -17.66
C LYS A 4 -7.82 3.69 -16.38
N SER A 5 -7.57 5.00 -16.48
CA SER A 5 -7.56 5.90 -15.31
C SER A 5 -8.92 5.98 -14.61
N SER A 6 -10.01 5.86 -15.40
CA SER A 6 -11.36 5.79 -14.83
C SER A 6 -11.63 4.50 -14.04
N MET A 7 -10.91 3.41 -14.31
CA MET A 7 -11.09 2.13 -13.62
C MET A 7 -10.37 2.12 -12.27
N TYR A 8 -9.10 2.55 -12.21
CA TYR A 8 -8.37 2.65 -10.96
C TYR A 8 -9.11 3.53 -9.93
N ALA A 9 -9.70 4.64 -10.40
CA ALA A 9 -10.55 5.48 -9.55
C ALA A 9 -11.79 4.75 -9.01
N GLN A 10 -12.46 3.94 -9.85
CA GLN A 10 -13.61 3.13 -9.42
C GLN A 10 -13.20 2.10 -8.36
N LEU A 11 -12.07 1.42 -8.54
CA LEU A 11 -11.56 0.43 -7.57
C LEU A 11 -11.13 1.09 -6.26
N ALA A 12 -10.49 2.26 -6.33
CA ALA A 12 -10.10 3.07 -5.17
C ALA A 12 -11.29 3.56 -4.34
N LEU A 13 -12.46 3.75 -4.96
CA LEU A 13 -13.71 4.07 -4.25
C LEU A 13 -14.47 2.82 -3.81
N HIS A 14 -14.45 1.75 -4.61
CA HIS A 14 -15.18 0.53 -4.33
C HIS A 14 -14.64 -0.20 -3.08
N VAL A 15 -13.36 -0.05 -2.75
CA VAL A 15 -12.75 -0.73 -1.59
C VAL A 15 -13.33 -0.28 -0.24
N TYR A 16 -13.92 0.91 -0.13
CA TYR A 16 -14.59 1.36 1.11
C TYR A 16 -15.78 0.46 1.48
N LYS A 17 -16.20 0.50 2.76
CA LYS A 17 -17.40 -0.23 3.22
C LYS A 17 -18.66 0.42 2.63
N THR A 18 -19.10 -0.07 1.46
CA THR A 18 -20.34 0.39 0.81
C THR A 18 -21.51 -0.53 1.14
N ASN A 19 -22.72 0.03 1.22
CA ASN A 19 -23.97 -0.74 1.23
C ASN A 19 -24.44 -1.02 -0.21
N ALA A 20 -25.40 -1.93 -0.39
CA ALA A 20 -25.89 -2.33 -1.72
C ALA A 20 -26.39 -1.15 -2.60
N ALA A 21 -26.87 -0.06 -2.00
CA ALA A 21 -27.34 1.11 -2.74
C ALA A 21 -26.20 2.04 -3.21
N ASN A 22 -25.04 1.99 -2.54
CA ASN A 22 -23.89 2.87 -2.78
C ASN A 22 -22.66 2.13 -3.35
N THR A 23 -22.77 0.82 -3.61
CA THR A 23 -21.71 0.04 -4.24
C THR A 23 -21.66 0.37 -5.74
N LEU A 24 -20.49 0.84 -6.20
CA LEU A 24 -20.26 1.11 -7.62
C LEU A 24 -20.29 -0.18 -8.44
N SER A 25 -20.90 -0.14 -9.63
CA SER A 25 -20.80 -1.25 -10.58
C SER A 25 -19.40 -1.27 -11.20
N LEU A 26 -18.74 -2.43 -11.16
CA LEU A 26 -17.41 -2.61 -11.71
C LEU A 26 -17.51 -3.13 -13.15
N SER A 27 -17.12 -2.30 -14.12
CA SER A 27 -17.21 -2.65 -15.54
C SER A 27 -16.10 -3.62 -15.95
N GLY A 28 -16.41 -4.92 -16.04
CA GLY A 28 -15.46 -5.96 -16.48
C GLY A 28 -14.43 -6.37 -15.42
N TRP A 29 -14.54 -5.83 -14.21
CA TRP A 29 -13.74 -6.19 -13.05
C TRP A 29 -14.64 -6.79 -11.98
N ARG A 30 -14.06 -7.63 -11.13
CA ARG A 30 -14.73 -8.14 -9.93
C ARG A 30 -13.77 -8.09 -8.75
N MET A 31 -14.32 -7.95 -7.55
CA MET A 31 -13.59 -8.24 -6.33
C MET A 31 -13.35 -9.75 -6.26
N ASP A 32 -12.12 -10.14 -5.93
CA ASP A 32 -11.74 -11.51 -5.72
C ASP A 32 -11.82 -11.85 -4.22
N GLY A 33 -12.91 -12.52 -3.82
CA GLY A 33 -13.22 -12.76 -2.41
C GLY A 33 -13.84 -11.54 -1.73
N ASP A 34 -13.59 -11.41 -0.43
CA ASP A 34 -14.09 -10.32 0.40
C ASP A 34 -12.99 -9.28 0.69
N ARG A 35 -13.40 -8.11 1.17
CA ARG A 35 -12.48 -7.11 1.73
C ARG A 35 -11.76 -7.70 2.93
N VAL A 36 -10.46 -7.44 3.03
CA VAL A 36 -9.69 -7.63 4.26
C VAL A 36 -9.91 -6.40 5.13
N ILE A 37 -10.57 -6.59 6.27
CA ILE A 37 -10.89 -5.52 7.23
C ILE A 37 -10.17 -5.81 8.54
N ASP A 38 -9.41 -4.85 9.03
CA ASP A 38 -8.77 -4.89 10.35
C ASP A 38 -9.14 -3.62 11.12
N GLU A 39 -10.19 -3.73 11.93
CA GLU A 39 -10.76 -2.59 12.69
C GLU A 39 -9.77 -1.98 13.68
N ALA A 40 -8.77 -2.75 14.14
CA ALA A 40 -7.76 -2.28 15.08
C ALA A 40 -6.79 -1.27 14.44
N SER A 41 -6.45 -1.47 13.17
CA SER A 41 -5.57 -0.59 12.40
C SER A 41 -6.31 0.36 11.46
N ASP A 42 -7.64 0.28 11.39
CA ASP A 42 -8.48 0.97 10.37
C ASP A 42 -8.07 0.60 8.93
N PHE A 43 -7.54 -0.62 8.74
CA PHE A 43 -7.13 -1.09 7.42
C PHE A 43 -8.32 -1.73 6.69
N ILE A 44 -8.53 -1.31 5.45
CA ILE A 44 -9.40 -2.01 4.50
C ILE A 44 -8.65 -2.16 3.18
N GLY A 45 -8.55 -3.39 2.69
CA GLY A 45 -7.96 -3.70 1.40
C GLY A 45 -8.76 -4.74 0.64
N ALA A 46 -8.65 -4.74 -0.69
CA ALA A 46 -9.29 -5.75 -1.53
C ALA A 46 -8.48 -6.03 -2.79
N VAL A 47 -8.59 -7.26 -3.29
CA VAL A 47 -8.02 -7.69 -4.57
C VAL A 47 -9.12 -7.65 -5.63
N TYR A 48 -8.80 -7.10 -6.79
CA TYR A 48 -9.67 -7.04 -7.95
C TYR A 48 -8.99 -7.67 -9.16
N THR A 49 -9.77 -8.30 -10.02
CA THR A 49 -9.25 -8.87 -11.27
C THR A 49 -10.28 -8.81 -12.39
N ASN A 50 -9.78 -8.67 -13.62
CA ASN A 50 -10.53 -8.86 -14.87
C ASN A 50 -10.22 -10.21 -15.53
N GLY A 51 -9.44 -11.08 -14.88
CA GLY A 51 -8.95 -12.36 -15.42
C GLY A 51 -7.58 -12.29 -16.10
N THR A 52 -7.08 -11.09 -16.41
CA THR A 52 -5.76 -10.87 -17.04
C THR A 52 -4.84 -9.93 -16.26
N GLU A 53 -5.42 -9.03 -15.46
CA GLU A 53 -4.73 -8.08 -14.61
C GLU A 53 -5.25 -8.24 -13.17
N VAL A 54 -4.41 -7.88 -12.20
CA VAL A 54 -4.76 -7.85 -10.78
C VAL A 54 -4.44 -6.46 -10.22
N VAL A 55 -5.41 -5.89 -9.49
CA VAL A 55 -5.27 -4.61 -8.80
C VAL A 55 -5.59 -4.83 -7.33
N ILE A 56 -4.69 -4.40 -6.44
CA ILE A 56 -4.94 -4.35 -5.01
C ILE A 56 -5.28 -2.92 -4.64
N ALA A 57 -6.47 -2.70 -4.08
CA ALA A 57 -6.90 -1.39 -3.63
C ALA A 57 -6.82 -1.30 -2.11
N PHE A 58 -6.48 -0.10 -1.62
CA PHE A 58 -6.49 0.25 -0.20
C PHE A 58 -7.44 1.42 0.04
N SER A 59 -8.28 1.34 1.06
CA SER A 59 -9.14 2.47 1.44
C SER A 59 -8.33 3.60 2.06
N GLY A 60 -8.89 4.79 2.04
CA GLY A 60 -8.51 5.84 2.98
C GLY A 60 -9.05 5.56 4.37
N THR A 61 -9.01 6.56 5.23
CA THR A 61 -9.60 6.50 6.57
C THR A 61 -11.11 6.32 6.47
N ASP A 62 -11.63 5.23 7.05
CA ASP A 62 -13.07 4.90 7.04
C ASP A 62 -13.73 5.17 8.41
N ASN A 63 -12.93 5.54 9.41
CA ASN A 63 -13.40 5.90 10.74
C ASN A 63 -13.47 7.43 10.94
N PRO A 64 -14.67 8.03 11.06
CA PRO A 64 -14.83 9.48 11.22
C PRO A 64 -14.22 10.05 12.51
N LYS A 65 -13.89 9.22 13.50
CA LYS A 65 -13.15 9.65 14.71
C LYS A 65 -11.64 9.73 14.48
N LEU A 66 -11.12 9.00 13.49
CA LEU A 66 -9.74 9.07 13.02
C LEU A 66 -9.60 10.03 11.83
N ASP A 67 -10.72 10.36 11.18
CA ASP A 67 -10.88 11.31 10.07
C ASP A 67 -10.75 12.78 10.51
N THR A 68 -9.68 13.09 11.25
CA THR A 68 -9.14 14.45 11.30
C THR A 68 -8.08 14.51 10.23
N VAL A 69 -8.51 14.85 9.00
CA VAL A 69 -7.81 14.89 7.70
C VAL A 69 -6.29 15.24 7.71
N HIS A 70 -5.71 15.77 8.79
CA HIS A 70 -4.27 16.05 8.92
C HIS A 70 -3.59 15.76 10.28
N ALA A 71 -4.21 15.08 11.25
CA ALA A 71 -3.64 15.11 12.61
C ALA A 71 -2.42 14.21 12.83
N ASN A 72 -2.40 12.92 12.48
CA ASN A 72 -1.31 12.03 12.92
C ASN A 72 -1.14 10.77 12.07
N LEU A 73 -0.98 10.85 10.74
CA LEU A 73 -0.56 9.67 10.00
C LEU A 73 0.91 9.38 10.31
N PRO A 74 1.25 8.34 11.08
CA PRO A 74 2.63 8.06 11.42
C PRO A 74 3.42 7.79 10.13
N LEU A 75 2.79 7.16 9.13
CA LEU A 75 3.40 6.85 7.84
C LEU A 75 3.76 8.11 7.01
N ALA A 76 2.92 9.14 6.97
CA ALA A 76 3.29 10.38 6.27
C ALA A 76 4.54 11.06 6.88
N ARG A 77 4.81 10.78 8.17
CA ARG A 77 5.98 11.27 8.92
C ARG A 77 7.14 10.28 8.97
N GLY A 78 7.09 9.20 8.21
CA GLY A 78 8.15 8.19 8.24
C GLY A 78 8.08 7.21 9.41
N VAL A 79 6.89 6.92 9.92
CA VAL A 79 6.70 6.02 11.06
C VAL A 79 5.91 4.80 10.60
N TYR A 80 6.46 3.63 10.89
CA TYR A 80 5.85 2.33 10.65
C TYR A 80 4.43 2.25 11.22
N SER A 81 3.54 1.52 10.53
CA SER A 81 2.16 1.30 10.95
C SER A 81 1.72 -0.15 10.69
N GLN A 82 0.69 -0.57 11.42
CA GLN A 82 0.03 -1.86 11.19
C GLN A 82 -0.66 -1.91 9.82
N GLN A 83 -1.16 -0.79 9.28
CA GLN A 83 -1.77 -0.76 7.95
C GLN A 83 -0.78 -1.16 6.85
N LEU A 84 0.50 -0.78 6.99
CA LEU A 84 1.55 -1.17 6.06
C LEU A 84 1.81 -2.69 6.12
N GLU A 85 1.83 -3.29 7.31
CA GLU A 85 1.94 -4.75 7.43
C GLU A 85 0.76 -5.47 6.77
N LYS A 86 -0.47 -5.00 6.99
CA LYS A 86 -1.66 -5.60 6.37
C LYS A 86 -1.63 -5.47 4.85
N ALA A 87 -1.14 -4.35 4.32
CA ALA A 87 -0.93 -4.17 2.88
C ALA A 87 0.08 -5.18 2.31
N VAL A 88 1.19 -5.40 3.01
CA VAL A 88 2.21 -6.40 2.67
C VAL A 88 1.64 -7.82 2.66
N VAL A 89 0.92 -8.21 3.71
CA VAL A 89 0.27 -9.52 3.80
C VAL A 89 -0.70 -9.72 2.63
N LEU A 90 -1.51 -8.71 2.30
CA LEU A 90 -2.45 -8.77 1.18
C LEU A 90 -1.74 -8.91 -0.17
N TYR A 91 -0.62 -8.21 -0.37
CA TYR A 91 0.20 -8.35 -1.58
C TYR A 91 0.73 -9.78 -1.75
N PHE A 92 1.32 -10.37 -0.70
CA PHE A 92 1.85 -11.73 -0.81
C PHE A 92 0.74 -12.77 -1.00
N ALA A 93 -0.41 -12.60 -0.36
CA ALA A 93 -1.57 -13.47 -0.59
C ALA A 93 -2.08 -13.38 -2.05
N ALA A 94 -2.18 -12.18 -2.62
CA ALA A 94 -2.56 -11.99 -4.01
C ALA A 94 -1.52 -12.59 -4.97
N ARG A 95 -0.24 -12.42 -4.68
CA ARG A 95 0.85 -12.94 -5.51
C ARG A 95 0.99 -14.45 -5.48
N GLU A 96 0.71 -15.08 -4.34
CA GLU A 96 0.62 -16.54 -4.23
C GLU A 96 -0.52 -17.08 -5.11
N LYS A 97 -1.66 -16.38 -5.12
CA LYS A 97 -2.83 -16.76 -5.93
C LYS A 97 -2.67 -16.46 -7.42
N TYR A 98 -1.93 -15.41 -7.78
CA TYR A 98 -1.74 -14.92 -9.14
C TYR A 98 -0.25 -14.80 -9.51
N PRO A 99 0.52 -15.91 -9.52
CA PRO A 99 1.98 -15.87 -9.61
C PRO A 99 2.49 -15.30 -10.94
N ASP A 100 1.75 -15.47 -12.03
CA ASP A 100 2.14 -15.04 -13.38
C ASP A 100 1.44 -13.75 -13.84
N THR A 101 0.68 -13.10 -12.95
CA THR A 101 -0.12 -11.92 -13.32
C THR A 101 0.55 -10.62 -12.87
N HIS A 102 0.44 -9.59 -13.69
CA HIS A 102 0.85 -8.25 -13.28
C HIS A 102 -0.07 -7.72 -12.17
N ILE A 103 0.50 -7.56 -10.98
CA ILE A 103 -0.16 -6.95 -9.83
C ILE A 103 0.19 -5.45 -9.80
N SER A 104 -0.82 -4.62 -9.61
CA SER A 104 -0.69 -3.17 -9.44
C SER A 104 -1.51 -2.68 -8.27
N PHE A 105 -1.30 -1.44 -7.85
CA PHE A 105 -1.91 -0.86 -6.66
C PHE A 105 -2.80 0.34 -6.97
N THR A 106 -3.79 0.57 -6.12
CA THR A 106 -4.59 1.80 -6.16
C THR A 106 -5.12 2.21 -4.80
N GLY A 107 -5.54 3.46 -4.68
CA GLY A 107 -6.17 3.95 -3.46
C GLY A 107 -6.44 5.44 -3.52
N HIS A 108 -7.30 5.88 -2.59
CA HIS A 108 -7.65 7.28 -2.38
C HIS A 108 -7.11 7.76 -1.02
N SER A 109 -6.71 9.03 -0.89
CA SER A 109 -6.29 9.63 0.39
C SER A 109 -5.15 8.82 1.05
N LEU A 110 -5.35 8.36 2.28
CA LEU A 110 -4.43 7.45 2.98
C LEU A 110 -4.15 6.16 2.19
N GLY A 111 -5.16 5.58 1.57
CA GLY A 111 -5.00 4.37 0.74
C GLY A 111 -4.12 4.61 -0.48
N GLY A 112 -4.14 5.82 -1.04
CA GLY A 112 -3.22 6.23 -2.10
C GLY A 112 -1.77 6.31 -1.64
N GLY A 113 -1.55 6.78 -0.40
CA GLY A 113 -0.22 6.77 0.22
C GLY A 113 0.34 5.36 0.42
N LEU A 114 -0.50 4.45 0.93
CA LEU A 114 -0.16 3.02 1.03
C LEU A 114 0.15 2.40 -0.33
N ALA A 115 -0.69 2.64 -1.34
CA ALA A 115 -0.46 2.14 -2.71
C ALA A 115 0.87 2.63 -3.29
N SER A 116 1.21 3.90 -3.07
CA SER A 116 2.48 4.50 -3.52
C SER A 116 3.68 3.87 -2.83
N LEU A 117 3.61 3.66 -1.51
CA LEU A 117 4.68 3.01 -0.77
C LEU A 117 4.87 1.56 -1.22
N MET A 118 3.79 0.81 -1.38
CA MET A 118 3.82 -0.57 -1.89
C MET A 118 4.43 -0.66 -3.30
N ALA A 119 4.14 0.30 -4.18
CA ALA A 119 4.76 0.40 -5.50
C ALA A 119 6.28 0.55 -5.42
N VAL A 120 6.79 1.40 -4.52
CA VAL A 120 8.24 1.58 -4.30
C VAL A 120 8.87 0.29 -3.76
N LEU A 121 8.26 -0.32 -2.75
CA LEU A 121 8.82 -1.49 -2.07
C LEU A 121 8.95 -2.72 -2.98
N PHE A 122 8.00 -2.92 -3.89
CA PHE A 122 7.88 -4.14 -4.67
C PHE A 122 8.12 -3.96 -6.17
N ASP A 123 8.51 -2.75 -6.59
CA ASP A 123 8.70 -2.37 -8.00
C ASP A 123 7.46 -2.73 -8.85
N LYS A 124 6.33 -2.08 -8.54
CA LYS A 124 5.04 -2.28 -9.20
C LYS A 124 4.39 -0.96 -9.55
N HIS A 125 3.45 -0.99 -10.48
CA HIS A 125 2.66 0.18 -10.84
C HIS A 125 1.65 0.53 -9.75
N ALA A 126 1.45 1.83 -9.50
CA ALA A 126 0.32 2.34 -8.73
C ALA A 126 -0.33 3.54 -9.44
N GLU A 127 -1.67 3.58 -9.45
CA GLU A 127 -2.43 4.78 -9.79
C GLU A 127 -3.23 5.22 -8.56
N VAL A 128 -3.01 6.46 -8.12
CA VAL A 128 -3.48 6.96 -6.82
C VAL A 128 -4.24 8.26 -6.99
N PHE A 129 -5.19 8.51 -6.08
CA PHE A 129 -6.11 9.63 -6.18
C PHE A 129 -6.13 10.43 -4.87
N ASP A 130 -5.91 11.74 -4.96
CA ASP A 130 -5.90 12.67 -3.81
C ASP A 130 -5.07 12.14 -2.62
N SER A 131 -3.90 11.56 -2.93
CA SER A 131 -3.13 10.78 -1.97
C SER A 131 -2.36 11.64 -0.96
N THR A 132 -2.20 11.12 0.25
CA THR A 132 -1.27 11.70 1.23
C THR A 132 0.20 11.40 0.82
N PRO A 133 1.16 12.33 1.02
CA PRO A 133 2.58 12.09 0.75
C PRO A 133 3.19 11.07 1.72
N PHE A 134 3.89 10.07 1.19
CA PHE A 134 4.42 8.91 1.94
C PHE A 134 5.92 8.67 1.73
N GLU A 135 6.59 9.57 1.02
CA GLU A 135 8.01 9.48 0.64
C GLU A 135 8.89 9.31 1.88
N ASN A 136 8.59 10.02 2.97
CA ASN A 136 9.35 9.90 4.22
C ASN A 136 9.30 8.49 4.82
N SER A 137 8.21 7.74 4.65
CA SER A 137 8.11 6.34 5.10
C SER A 137 8.97 5.38 4.33
N ALA A 138 9.18 5.62 3.04
CA ALA A 138 10.09 4.81 2.25
C ALA A 138 11.53 4.91 2.80
N TYR A 139 11.95 6.05 3.34
CA TYR A 139 13.34 6.23 3.78
C TYR A 139 13.55 6.29 5.29
N ALA A 140 12.51 6.32 6.11
CA ALA A 140 12.70 6.43 7.55
C ALA A 140 13.25 5.14 8.18
N GLN A 141 14.46 5.23 8.73
CA GLN A 141 15.23 4.08 9.24
C GLN A 141 14.45 3.22 10.22
N LEU A 142 13.85 3.83 11.25
CA LEU A 142 13.08 3.07 12.25
C LEU A 142 11.88 2.35 11.62
N ALA A 143 11.17 3.00 10.69
CA ALA A 143 10.00 2.41 10.05
C ALA A 143 10.41 1.23 9.17
N MET A 144 11.46 1.41 8.38
CA MET A 144 11.94 0.42 7.42
C MET A 144 12.62 -0.76 8.12
N THR A 145 13.36 -0.55 9.21
CA THR A 145 13.88 -1.66 10.03
C THR A 145 12.77 -2.50 10.65
N ARG A 146 11.68 -1.87 11.13
CA ARG A 146 10.52 -2.62 11.67
C ARG A 146 9.81 -3.42 10.58
N LEU A 147 9.57 -2.81 9.43
CA LEU A 147 9.01 -3.52 8.28
C LEU A 147 9.92 -4.69 7.86
N HIS A 148 11.24 -4.48 7.81
CA HIS A 148 12.17 -5.55 7.47
C HIS A 148 12.12 -6.71 8.46
N GLN A 149 12.03 -6.43 9.75
CA GLN A 149 11.86 -7.47 10.76
C GLN A 149 10.56 -8.26 10.54
N HIS A 150 9.46 -7.58 10.21
CA HIS A 150 8.20 -8.23 9.86
C HIS A 150 8.37 -9.16 8.64
N MET A 151 9.02 -8.66 7.58
CA MET A 151 9.27 -9.41 6.34
C MET A 151 10.17 -10.64 6.56
N VAL A 152 11.13 -10.57 7.49
CA VAL A 152 11.95 -11.71 7.88
C VAL A 152 11.12 -12.73 8.66
N ASN A 153 10.37 -12.29 9.68
CA ASN A 153 9.61 -13.17 10.57
C ASN A 153 8.49 -13.93 9.85
N THR A 154 7.92 -13.32 8.82
CA THR A 154 6.87 -13.93 7.96
C THR A 154 7.44 -14.78 6.82
N GLY A 155 8.76 -14.71 6.58
CA GLY A 155 9.42 -15.35 5.43
C GLY A 155 9.29 -14.59 4.10
N TYR A 156 8.50 -13.51 4.07
CA TYR A 156 8.23 -12.70 2.87
C TYR A 156 9.48 -12.05 2.25
N LYS A 157 10.51 -11.75 3.05
CA LYS A 157 11.80 -11.24 2.56
C LYS A 157 12.35 -12.09 1.40
N TYR A 158 12.19 -13.40 1.48
CA TYR A 158 12.78 -14.34 0.52
C TYR A 158 11.90 -14.56 -0.71
N LEU A 159 10.69 -14.01 -0.70
CA LEU A 159 9.72 -14.22 -1.75
C LEU A 159 9.75 -13.08 -2.79
N ASP A 160 10.32 -11.91 -2.51
CA ASP A 160 10.37 -10.77 -3.43
C ASP A 160 11.79 -10.20 -3.56
N THR A 161 12.39 -10.35 -4.74
CA THR A 161 13.76 -9.88 -5.02
C THR A 161 13.85 -8.37 -5.09
N PHE A 162 12.79 -7.66 -5.52
CA PHE A 162 12.80 -6.20 -5.60
C PHE A 162 12.84 -5.58 -4.21
N TYR A 163 12.05 -6.10 -3.28
CA TYR A 163 12.14 -5.67 -1.89
C TYR A 163 13.51 -5.96 -1.27
N ALA A 164 14.09 -7.14 -1.57
CA ALA A 164 15.42 -7.49 -1.07
C ALA A 164 16.49 -6.50 -1.58
N GLU A 165 16.51 -6.19 -2.87
CA GLU A 165 17.43 -5.20 -3.45
C GLU A 165 17.20 -3.80 -2.91
N TYR A 166 15.94 -3.39 -2.78
CA TYR A 166 15.55 -2.11 -2.21
C TYR A 166 16.09 -1.97 -0.78
N TRP A 167 15.92 -3.00 0.05
CA TRP A 167 16.44 -3.01 1.41
C TRP A 167 17.97 -2.90 1.46
N GLU A 168 18.70 -3.63 0.61
CA GLU A 168 20.17 -3.55 0.58
C GLU A 168 20.67 -2.14 0.22
N ARG A 169 20.03 -1.50 -0.77
CA ARG A 169 20.36 -0.11 -1.17
C ARG A 169 20.05 0.86 -0.04
N LEU A 170 18.89 0.70 0.59
CA LEU A 170 18.45 1.56 1.69
C LEU A 170 19.34 1.39 2.93
N ASN A 171 19.70 0.16 3.29
CA ASN A 171 20.57 -0.15 4.42
C ASN A 171 22.01 0.36 4.19
N THR A 172 22.49 0.28 2.95
CA THR A 172 23.77 0.91 2.55
C THR A 172 23.70 2.42 2.75
N ALA A 173 22.61 3.06 2.31
CA ALA A 173 22.41 4.49 2.52
C ALA A 173 22.42 4.84 4.02
N TYR A 174 21.73 4.07 4.88
CA TYR A 174 21.73 4.26 6.34
C TYR A 174 23.11 4.17 6.97
N SER A 175 23.96 3.25 6.51
CA SER A 175 25.33 3.11 7.03
C SER A 175 26.24 4.30 6.69
N GLY A 176 25.82 5.17 5.76
CA GLY A 176 26.47 6.43 5.42
C GLY A 176 25.96 7.64 6.21
N PHE A 177 24.98 7.49 7.11
CA PHE A 177 24.42 8.58 7.94
C PHE A 177 25.08 8.64 9.33
N ASP A 178 25.39 9.86 9.78
CA ASP A 178 25.96 10.19 11.10
C ASP A 178 24.91 10.28 12.23
N GLY A 179 23.72 9.71 12.03
CA GLY A 179 22.73 9.49 13.10
C GLY A 179 21.75 10.62 13.39
N ASN A 180 21.73 11.72 12.62
CA ASN A 180 20.84 12.86 12.88
C ASN A 180 19.59 12.96 11.97
N GLY A 181 19.26 11.92 11.20
CA GLY A 181 17.93 11.74 10.62
C GLY A 181 17.45 12.84 9.65
N THR A 182 18.35 13.65 9.10
CA THR A 182 18.06 14.58 8.00
C THR A 182 18.95 14.25 6.82
N PHE A 183 18.36 14.15 5.62
CA PHE A 183 19.14 14.10 4.38
C PHE A 183 19.95 15.39 4.30
N ALA A 184 21.28 15.28 4.14
CA ALA A 184 22.09 16.43 3.77
C ALA A 184 21.47 17.02 2.49
N SER A 185 20.98 18.25 2.59
CA SER A 185 20.46 19.01 1.47
C SER A 185 21.53 19.07 0.38
N TYR A 186 21.18 18.58 -0.81
CA TYR A 186 21.87 18.98 -2.05
C TYR A 186 21.51 20.43 -2.39
#